data_AF-A0A419GXF5-F1
#
_entry.id   AF-A0A419GXF5-F1
#
_cell.length_a   1.000
_cell.length_b   1.000
_cell.length_c   1.000
_cell.angle_alpha   90.00
_cell.angle_beta   90.00
_cell.angle_gamma   90.00
#
_symmetry.space_group_name_H-M   'P 1'
#
loop_
_entity.id
_entity.type
_entity.pdbx_description
1 polymer ?
#
loop_
_entity_poly.entity_id
_entity_poly.type
_entity_poly.pdbx_seq_one_letter_code
_entity_poly.pdbx_strand_id
1 'polypeptide(L)'
;MVQEGGGHDMKKIILICVLISGLLVPFVFAEEKVVDEIVVDFGIISWEDIEAGIKERPSTHTEEYHHKMAKAMSEMHGGGGKGEYHVMIMLKEKASGKPIKNENVWVTAVSQAAPETITHKLKPITMDEYYGYGEFFKLNFPGLYVFQVKIDLTSMVPSGAITRRTEFERKIPSR
;
A
#
# COMPACT_ATOMS: atom_id res chain seq x y z
N MET A 1 4.01 18.26 31.84
CA MET A 1 3.55 16.86 31.73
C MET A 1 3.80 16.43 30.29
N VAL A 2 4.85 15.64 30.07
CA VAL A 2 5.30 15.22 28.74
C VAL A 2 4.58 13.92 28.40
N GLN A 3 3.87 13.88 27.27
CA GLN A 3 3.27 12.66 26.75
C GLN A 3 4.21 12.09 25.68
N GLU A 4 4.77 10.92 25.96
CA GLU A 4 5.68 10.21 25.08
C GLU A 4 4.96 9.52 23.91
N GLY A 5 5.54 9.71 22.72
CA GLY A 5 5.76 8.71 21.68
C GLY A 5 4.67 7.69 21.38
N GLY A 6 3.83 8.00 20.39
CA GLY A 6 3.05 6.99 19.66
C GLY A 6 3.97 6.11 18.82
N GLY A 7 4.30 4.92 19.34
CA GLY A 7 5.05 3.90 18.61
C GLY A 7 4.29 3.41 17.38
N HIS A 8 4.88 3.61 16.20
CA HIS A 8 4.46 2.96 14.97
C HIS A 8 4.85 1.47 15.05
N ASP A 9 3.88 0.62 15.36
CA ASP A 9 4.08 -0.83 15.42
C ASP A 9 4.05 -1.41 13.99
N MET A 10 5.23 -1.54 13.39
CA MET A 10 5.43 -2.02 12.02
C MET A 10 5.53 -3.55 12.02
N LYS A 11 4.41 -4.23 11.74
CA LYS A 11 4.37 -5.70 11.64
C LYS A 11 5.12 -6.19 10.40
N LYS A 12 6.25 -6.86 10.61
CA LYS A 12 7.03 -7.54 9.55
C LYS A 12 6.51 -8.96 9.37
N ILE A 13 6.00 -9.29 8.18
CA ILE A 13 5.61 -10.66 7.82
C ILE A 13 6.58 -11.15 6.74
N ILE A 14 7.21 -12.29 6.99
CA ILE A 14 8.12 -13.00 6.07
C ILE A 14 7.31 -14.12 5.41
N LEU A 15 7.30 -14.21 4.08
CA LEU A 15 6.62 -15.30 3.38
C LEU A 15 7.48 -15.87 2.23
N ILE A 16 7.69 -17.19 2.30
CA ILE A 16 8.52 -18.01 1.41
C ILE A 16 7.63 -18.60 0.30
N CYS A 17 8.08 -18.59 -0.96
CA CYS A 17 7.36 -19.17 -2.10
C CYS A 17 7.99 -20.51 -2.52
N VAL A 18 7.22 -21.60 -2.53
CA VAL A 18 7.67 -22.94 -2.98
C VAL A 18 7.06 -23.26 -4.35
N LEU A 19 7.90 -23.62 -5.33
CA LEU A 19 7.49 -24.19 -6.62
C LEU A 19 8.03 -25.63 -6.69
N ILE A 20 7.14 -26.63 -6.84
CA ILE A 20 7.52 -28.03 -7.02
C ILE A 20 7.14 -28.45 -8.44
N SER A 21 8.14 -28.70 -9.29
CA SER A 21 7.97 -29.42 -10.55
C SER A 21 8.66 -30.78 -10.44
N GLY A 22 7.87 -31.85 -10.59
CA GLY A 22 8.34 -33.22 -10.50
C GLY A 22 8.68 -33.81 -11.87
N LEU A 23 9.93 -34.21 -12.06
CA LEU A 23 10.35 -35.37 -12.85
C LEU A 23 11.76 -35.80 -12.39
N LEU A 24 11.96 -37.10 -12.24
CA LEU A 24 13.05 -37.73 -11.48
C LEU A 24 14.45 -37.63 -12.15
N VAL A 25 15.46 -37.39 -11.29
CA VAL A 25 16.94 -37.64 -11.38
C VAL A 25 17.81 -36.60 -12.15
N PRO A 26 19.04 -36.21 -11.70
CA PRO A 26 19.76 -36.43 -10.44
C PRO A 26 19.77 -35.16 -9.55
N PHE A 27 20.29 -35.27 -8.32
CA PHE A 27 20.42 -34.19 -7.33
C PHE A 27 21.20 -32.98 -7.89
N VAL A 28 20.49 -32.09 -8.57
CA VAL A 28 20.81 -30.68 -8.57
C VAL A 28 20.24 -30.19 -7.24
N PHE A 29 21.12 -29.80 -6.31
CA PHE A 29 20.69 -28.85 -5.29
C PHE A 29 20.23 -27.62 -6.09
N ALA A 30 18.94 -27.57 -6.41
CA ALA A 30 18.34 -26.32 -6.83
C ALA A 30 18.46 -25.44 -5.60
N GLU A 31 19.57 -24.69 -5.53
CA GLU A 31 19.66 -23.55 -4.64
C GLU A 31 18.37 -22.77 -4.88
N GLU A 32 17.53 -22.73 -3.85
CA GLU A 32 16.35 -21.92 -3.81
C GLU A 32 16.82 -20.48 -3.91
N LYS A 33 16.98 -19.99 -5.14
CA LYS A 33 17.37 -18.63 -5.39
C LYS A 33 16.12 -17.82 -5.11
N VAL A 34 15.99 -17.32 -3.87
CA VAL A 34 15.01 -16.30 -3.51
C VAL A 34 15.17 -15.17 -4.53
N VAL A 35 14.26 -15.12 -5.51
CA VAL A 35 14.50 -14.30 -6.69
C VAL A 35 14.46 -12.83 -6.34
N ASP A 36 13.66 -12.43 -5.34
CA ASP A 36 13.78 -11.19 -4.56
C ASP A 36 12.69 -11.16 -3.47
N GLU A 37 13.01 -10.62 -2.30
CA GLU A 37 12.00 -10.29 -1.29
C GLU A 37 11.42 -8.91 -1.57
N ILE A 38 10.10 -8.75 -1.41
CA ILE A 38 9.39 -7.48 -1.64
C ILE A 38 8.93 -6.93 -0.31
N VAL A 39 9.19 -5.65 -0.08
CA VAL A 39 8.58 -4.86 1.00
C VAL A 39 7.33 -4.19 0.46
N VAL A 40 6.21 -4.37 1.17
CA VAL A 40 4.93 -3.75 0.87
C VAL A 40 4.61 -2.78 2.01
N ASP A 41 4.73 -1.49 1.73
CA ASP A 41 4.31 -0.45 2.69
C ASP A 41 2.85 -0.08 2.39
N PHE A 42 2.01 -0.11 3.43
CA PHE A 42 0.59 0.25 3.36
C PHE A 42 0.34 1.59 4.07
N GLY A 43 -0.28 2.53 3.37
CA GLY A 43 -0.71 3.82 3.89
C GLY A 43 -2.20 4.03 3.68
N ILE A 44 -2.84 4.69 4.64
CA ILE A 44 -4.23 5.15 4.50
C ILE A 44 -4.39 6.48 5.23
N ILE A 45 -5.02 7.44 4.57
CA ILE A 45 -5.27 8.78 5.09
C ILE A 45 -6.66 9.25 4.65
N SER A 46 -7.38 9.97 5.51
CA SER A 46 -8.70 10.49 5.13
C SER A 46 -8.59 11.69 4.20
N TRP A 47 -9.57 11.89 3.33
CA TRP A 47 -9.64 13.09 2.51
C TRP A 47 -9.68 14.36 3.36
N GLU A 48 -10.34 14.33 4.50
CA GLU A 48 -10.44 15.48 5.41
C GLU A 48 -9.09 15.85 6.01
N ASP A 49 -8.24 14.86 6.33
CA ASP A 49 -6.87 15.12 6.78
C ASP A 49 -6.03 15.70 5.65
N ILE A 50 -6.20 15.22 4.41
CA ILE A 50 -5.57 15.79 3.22
C ILE A 50 -6.03 17.24 3.03
N GLU A 51 -7.33 17.49 3.09
CA GLU A 51 -7.94 18.80 2.90
C GLU A 51 -7.48 19.79 3.98
N ALA A 52 -7.38 19.34 5.24
CA ALA A 52 -6.82 20.13 6.34
C ALA A 52 -5.36 20.49 6.06
N GLY A 53 -4.53 19.52 5.66
CA GLY A 53 -3.12 19.76 5.31
C GLY A 53 -2.92 20.71 4.12
N ILE A 54 -3.86 20.75 3.18
CA ILE A 54 -3.86 21.74 2.08
C ILE A 54 -4.26 23.14 2.57
N LYS A 55 -5.17 23.24 3.54
CA LYS A 55 -5.64 24.55 4.05
C LYS A 55 -4.63 25.19 5.01
N GLU A 56 -3.85 24.39 5.72
CA GLU A 56 -2.82 24.89 6.62
C GLU A 56 -1.65 25.49 5.85
N ARG A 57 -1.25 26.72 6.24
CA ARG A 57 -0.04 27.34 5.72
C ARG A 57 1.17 26.70 6.41
N PRO A 58 2.08 26.04 5.68
CA PRO A 58 3.22 25.41 6.29
C PRO A 58 4.14 26.45 6.94
N SER A 59 4.57 26.16 8.16
CA SER A 59 5.49 26.97 8.96
C SER A 59 6.89 26.35 9.08
N THR A 60 7.00 25.06 8.79
CA THR A 60 8.26 24.30 8.75
C THR A 60 8.49 23.69 7.36
N HIS A 61 9.75 23.33 7.07
CA HIS A 61 10.10 22.64 5.82
C HIS A 61 9.40 21.27 5.69
N THR A 62 9.19 20.58 6.82
CA THR A 62 8.49 19.29 6.86
C THR A 62 6.99 19.47 6.57
N GLU A 63 6.36 20.52 7.12
CA GLU A 63 4.97 20.85 6.79
C GLU A 63 4.83 21.26 5.32
N GLU A 64 5.81 21.96 4.75
CA GLU A 64 5.78 22.33 3.33
C GLU A 64 5.77 21.10 2.43
N TYR A 65 6.56 20.08 2.79
CA TYR A 65 6.55 18.79 2.10
C TYR A 65 5.20 18.08 2.21
N HIS A 66 4.63 17.97 3.41
CA HIS A 66 3.30 17.35 3.59
C HIS A 66 2.19 18.10 2.86
N HIS A 67 2.23 19.43 2.86
CA HIS A 67 1.30 20.28 2.12
C HIS A 67 1.39 20.04 0.61
N LYS A 68 2.61 20.04 0.05
CA LYS A 68 2.86 19.70 -1.36
C LYS A 68 2.34 18.31 -1.70
N MET A 69 2.58 17.35 -0.80
CA MET A 69 2.13 15.98 -0.98
C MET A 69 0.59 15.89 -1.02
N ALA A 70 -0.07 16.51 -0.06
CA ALA A 70 -1.54 16.56 0.01
C ALA A 70 -2.14 17.19 -1.25
N LYS A 71 -1.56 18.30 -1.73
CA LYS A 71 -2.00 18.99 -2.95
C LYS A 71 -1.82 18.13 -4.20
N ALA A 72 -0.65 17.52 -4.38
CA ALA A 72 -0.39 16.64 -5.52
C ALA A 72 -1.32 15.42 -5.52
N MET A 73 -1.58 14.80 -4.36
CA MET A 73 -2.56 13.70 -4.25
C MET A 73 -3.96 14.14 -4.67
N SER A 74 -4.39 15.34 -4.25
CA SER A 74 -5.65 15.92 -4.70
C SER A 74 -5.68 16.12 -6.21
N GLU A 75 -4.63 16.69 -6.81
CA GLU A 75 -4.60 16.97 -8.26
C GLU A 75 -4.58 15.68 -9.11
N MET A 76 -3.82 14.66 -8.69
CA MET A 76 -3.71 13.40 -9.45
C MET A 76 -4.99 12.55 -9.45
N HIS A 77 -5.78 12.63 -8.39
CA HIS A 77 -6.99 11.81 -8.23
C HIS A 77 -8.29 12.61 -8.39
N GLY A 78 -8.22 13.93 -8.62
CA GLY A 78 -9.39 14.81 -8.76
C GLY A 78 -10.00 15.27 -7.42
N GLY A 79 -9.28 15.07 -6.31
CA GLY A 79 -9.75 15.31 -4.95
C GLY A 79 -10.58 14.13 -4.41
N GLY A 80 -10.94 14.22 -3.13
CA GLY A 80 -11.81 13.27 -2.45
C GLY A 80 -13.11 13.91 -1.97
N GLY A 81 -14.06 13.07 -1.60
CA GLY A 81 -15.32 13.43 -0.95
C GLY A 81 -15.29 13.17 0.55
N LYS A 82 -16.31 13.68 1.26
CA LYS A 82 -16.46 13.42 2.68
C LYS A 82 -16.59 11.91 2.95
N GLY A 83 -15.76 11.37 3.84
CA GLY A 83 -15.73 9.95 4.18
C GLY A 83 -14.94 9.08 3.20
N GLU A 84 -14.22 9.69 2.26
CA GLU A 84 -13.26 8.98 1.41
C GLU A 84 -11.88 8.93 2.06
N TYR A 85 -11.18 7.83 1.81
CA TYR A 85 -9.83 7.57 2.30
C TYR A 85 -8.93 7.28 1.11
N HIS A 86 -7.81 7.97 1.01
CA HIS A 86 -6.77 7.60 0.05
C HIS A 86 -6.00 6.41 0.61
N VAL A 87 -6.03 5.30 -0.13
CA VAL A 87 -5.25 4.09 0.18
C VAL A 87 -4.03 4.08 -0.74
N MET A 88 -2.85 3.87 -0.16
CA MET A 88 -1.58 3.87 -0.86
C MET A 88 -0.77 2.61 -0.56
N ILE A 89 -0.16 2.04 -1.59
CA ILE A 89 0.76 0.90 -1.53
C ILE A 89 2.08 1.31 -2.16
N MET A 90 3.19 1.12 -1.45
CA MET A 90 4.53 1.20 -2.06
C MET A 90 5.15 -0.19 -2.11
N LEU A 91 5.75 -0.52 -3.25
CA LEU A 91 6.43 -1.79 -3.49
C LEU A 91 7.92 -1.52 -3.65
N LYS A 92 8.76 -2.20 -2.86
CA LYS A 92 10.21 -2.05 -2.92
C LYS A 92 10.90 -3.40 -2.93
N GLU A 93 11.96 -3.54 -3.72
CA GLU A 93 12.91 -4.64 -3.56
C GLU A 93 13.56 -4.54 -2.19
N LYS A 94 13.50 -5.58 -1.37
CA LYS A 94 14.09 -5.56 -0.02
C LYS A 94 15.60 -5.37 -0.06
N ALA A 95 16.28 -5.99 -1.02
CA ALA A 95 17.73 -5.97 -1.12
C ALA A 95 18.28 -4.60 -1.53
N SER A 96 17.64 -3.95 -2.50
CA SER A 96 18.13 -2.70 -3.10
C SER A 96 17.40 -1.46 -2.59
N GLY A 97 16.23 -1.62 -1.97
CA GLY A 97 15.31 -0.53 -1.63
C GLY A 97 14.65 0.13 -2.83
N LYS A 98 14.94 -0.33 -4.05
CA LYS A 98 14.43 0.29 -5.28
C LYS A 98 12.92 0.07 -5.42
N PRO A 99 12.18 1.07 -5.92
CA PRO A 99 10.75 0.93 -6.16
C PRO A 99 10.50 -0.07 -7.30
N ILE A 100 9.53 -0.96 -7.09
CA ILE A 100 9.01 -1.87 -8.11
C ILE A 100 7.88 -1.14 -8.84
N LYS A 101 7.97 -1.07 -10.16
CA LYS A 101 7.11 -0.23 -11.01
C LYS A 101 6.32 -1.05 -12.01
N ASN A 102 5.29 -0.43 -12.59
CA ASN A 102 4.47 -0.98 -13.69
C ASN A 102 3.69 -2.26 -13.36
N GLU A 103 3.51 -2.58 -12.09
CA GLU A 103 2.67 -3.70 -11.65
C GLU A 103 1.18 -3.37 -11.59
N ASN A 104 0.35 -4.42 -11.65
CA ASN A 104 -1.07 -4.31 -11.38
C ASN A 104 -1.31 -4.55 -9.89
N VAL A 105 -1.72 -3.51 -9.18
CA VAL A 105 -2.04 -3.56 -7.75
C VAL A 105 -3.53 -3.35 -7.56
N TRP A 106 -4.16 -4.28 -6.84
CA TRP A 106 -5.56 -4.21 -6.47
C TRP A 106 -5.68 -4.26 -4.95
N VAL A 107 -6.61 -3.49 -4.40
CA VAL A 107 -6.93 -3.53 -2.98
C VAL A 107 -8.42 -3.76 -2.80
N THR A 108 -8.74 -4.74 -1.98
CA THR A 108 -10.10 -5.03 -1.52
C THR A 108 -10.20 -4.66 -0.04
N ALA A 109 -11.06 -3.70 0.28
CA ALA A 109 -11.43 -3.35 1.64
C ALA A 109 -12.72 -4.09 2.04
N VAL A 110 -12.69 -4.78 3.17
CA VAL A 110 -13.83 -5.53 3.73
C VAL A 110 -14.16 -4.96 5.10
N SER A 111 -15.36 -4.42 5.26
CA SER A 111 -15.85 -3.97 6.56
C SER A 111 -16.17 -5.17 7.45
N GLN A 112 -15.74 -5.11 8.70
CA GLN A 112 -16.12 -6.07 9.75
C GLN A 112 -17.38 -5.62 10.50
N ALA A 113 -17.83 -4.38 10.29
CA ALA A 113 -19.00 -3.80 10.96
C ALA A 113 -20.28 -3.91 10.12
N ALA A 114 -20.16 -4.04 8.80
CA ALA A 114 -21.28 -4.13 7.86
C ALA A 114 -20.88 -5.00 6.66
N PRO A 115 -21.84 -5.56 5.89
CA PRO A 115 -21.55 -6.33 4.68
C PRO A 115 -21.16 -5.40 3.52
N GLU A 116 -20.03 -4.70 3.66
CA GLU A 116 -19.44 -3.83 2.65
C GLU A 116 -18.12 -4.42 2.18
N THR A 117 -17.98 -4.58 0.86
CA THR A 117 -16.73 -4.96 0.20
C THR A 117 -16.50 -4.05 -0.98
N ILE A 118 -15.34 -3.40 -1.00
CA ILE A 118 -14.98 -2.40 -2.01
C ILE A 118 -13.64 -2.81 -2.61
N THR A 119 -13.56 -2.93 -3.93
CA THR A 119 -12.33 -3.30 -4.63
C THR A 119 -11.96 -2.25 -5.66
N HIS A 120 -10.73 -1.74 -5.58
CA HIS A 120 -10.17 -0.85 -6.60
C HIS A 120 -8.86 -1.40 -7.15
N LYS A 121 -8.64 -1.15 -8.44
CA LYS A 121 -7.30 -1.16 -9.01
C LYS A 121 -6.64 0.17 -8.67
N LEU A 122 -5.47 0.11 -8.02
CA LEU A 122 -4.73 1.31 -7.68
C LEU A 122 -4.00 1.85 -8.91
N LYS A 123 -3.90 3.18 -9.01
CA LYS A 123 -3.19 3.86 -10.09
C LYS A 123 -1.76 4.19 -9.65
N PRO A 124 -0.77 4.13 -10.55
CA PRO A 124 0.59 4.52 -10.21
C PRO A 124 0.64 6.00 -9.84
N ILE A 125 1.37 6.32 -8.78
CA ILE A 125 1.61 7.65 -8.25
C ILE A 125 3.12 7.87 -8.26
N THR A 126 3.55 8.99 -8.82
CA THR A 126 4.96 9.43 -8.78
C THR A 126 5.01 10.81 -8.18
N MET A 127 5.75 10.96 -7.09
CA MET A 127 5.89 12.22 -6.36
C MET A 127 7.34 12.34 -5.90
N ASP A 128 8.09 13.26 -6.50
CA ASP A 128 9.53 13.40 -6.27
C ASP A 128 10.27 12.05 -6.42
N GLU A 129 10.97 11.61 -5.38
CA GLU A 129 11.71 10.34 -5.32
C GLU A 129 10.83 9.15 -4.91
N TYR A 130 9.55 9.37 -4.64
CA TYR A 130 8.60 8.34 -4.22
C TYR A 130 7.79 7.82 -5.40
N TYR A 131 7.70 6.50 -5.48
CA TYR A 131 6.82 5.79 -6.40
C TYR A 131 5.93 4.84 -5.60
N GLY A 132 4.63 4.88 -5.87
CA GLY A 132 3.66 4.01 -5.23
C GLY A 132 2.42 3.85 -6.10
N TYR A 133 1.38 3.28 -5.51
CA TYR A 133 0.08 3.07 -6.12
C TYR A 133 -0.98 3.55 -5.17
N GLY A 134 -1.99 4.28 -5.63
CA GLY A 134 -3.09 4.67 -4.75
C GLY A 134 -4.41 4.91 -5.46
N GLU A 135 -5.46 5.02 -4.67
CA GLU A 135 -6.81 5.42 -5.08
C GLU A 135 -7.65 5.80 -3.87
N PHE A 136 -8.70 6.60 -4.07
CA PHE A 136 -9.70 6.87 -3.05
C PHE A 136 -10.71 5.72 -2.89
N PHE A 137 -10.99 5.39 -1.64
CA PHE A 137 -12.01 4.42 -1.21
C PHE A 137 -13.06 5.14 -0.39
N LYS A 138 -14.32 5.00 -0.74
CA LYS A 138 -15.44 5.51 0.05
C LYS A 138 -15.84 4.51 1.13
N LEU A 139 -15.30 4.67 2.34
CA LEU A 139 -15.55 3.76 3.47
C LEU A 139 -16.74 4.27 4.27
N ASN A 140 -17.93 3.71 4.04
CA ASN A 140 -19.18 4.30 4.52
C ASN A 140 -19.46 4.05 6.02
N PHE A 141 -18.75 3.10 6.63
CA PHE A 141 -19.01 2.70 8.01
C PHE A 141 -17.78 2.97 8.89
N PRO A 142 -17.95 3.49 10.10
CA PRO A 142 -16.88 3.47 11.08
C PRO A 142 -16.68 2.05 11.60
N GLY A 143 -15.45 1.66 11.92
CA GLY A 143 -15.15 0.32 12.43
C GLY A 143 -13.89 -0.29 11.84
N LEU A 144 -13.70 -1.57 12.07
CA LEU A 144 -12.55 -2.32 11.56
C LEU A 144 -12.76 -2.69 10.09
N TYR A 145 -11.77 -2.40 9.26
CA TYR A 145 -11.66 -2.87 7.88
C TYR A 145 -10.45 -3.77 7.73
N VAL A 146 -10.61 -4.83 6.94
CA VAL A 146 -9.52 -5.69 6.46
C VAL A 146 -9.24 -5.30 5.01
N PHE A 147 -8.00 -4.91 4.73
CA PHE A 147 -7.52 -4.56 3.40
C PHE A 147 -6.70 -5.71 2.86
N GLN A 148 -7.12 -6.25 1.73
CA GLN A 148 -6.46 -7.35 1.04
C GLN A 148 -5.82 -6.80 -0.23
N VAL A 149 -4.50 -6.89 -0.31
CA VAL A 149 -3.71 -6.38 -1.43
C VAL A 149 -3.36 -7.54 -2.34
N LYS A 150 -3.75 -7.46 -3.61
CA LYS A 150 -3.36 -8.38 -4.68
C LYS A 150 -2.38 -7.66 -5.61
N ILE A 151 -1.21 -8.26 -5.81
CA ILE A 151 -0.16 -7.72 -6.69
C ILE A 151 0.14 -8.76 -7.75
N ASP A 152 0.04 -8.37 -9.02
CA ASP A 152 0.49 -9.19 -10.15
C ASP A 152 1.88 -8.69 -10.57
N LEU A 153 2.92 -9.48 -10.27
CA LEU A 153 4.34 -9.14 -10.47
C LEU A 153 4.83 -9.50 -11.88
N THR A 154 4.25 -8.81 -12.87
CA THR A 154 4.57 -9.02 -14.29
C THR A 154 5.93 -8.46 -14.69
N SER A 155 6.44 -7.42 -14.01
CA SER A 155 7.74 -6.82 -14.35
C SER A 155 8.93 -7.63 -13.81
N MET A 156 8.73 -8.38 -12.73
CA MET A 156 9.80 -9.15 -12.07
C MET A 156 9.98 -10.57 -12.64
N VAL A 157 8.96 -11.14 -13.30
CA VAL A 157 9.02 -12.52 -13.83
C VAL A 157 8.47 -12.56 -15.26
N PRO A 158 9.34 -12.50 -16.29
CA PRO A 158 8.92 -12.46 -17.70
C PRO A 158 8.16 -13.70 -18.21
N SER A 159 8.14 -14.81 -17.46
CA SER A 159 7.56 -16.10 -17.88
C SER A 159 6.29 -16.53 -17.13
N GLY A 160 5.71 -15.69 -16.27
CA GLY A 160 4.43 -15.98 -15.62
C GLY A 160 4.10 -15.00 -14.50
N ALA A 161 2.86 -14.51 -14.47
CA ALA A 161 2.39 -13.62 -13.42
C ALA A 161 2.38 -14.35 -12.07
N ILE A 162 3.26 -13.95 -11.15
CA ILE A 162 3.13 -14.35 -9.74
C ILE A 162 2.14 -13.40 -9.09
N THR A 163 0.96 -13.90 -8.72
CA THR A 163 0.01 -13.17 -7.89
C THR A 163 0.36 -13.39 -6.41
N ARG A 164 0.61 -12.31 -5.67
CA ARG A 164 0.75 -12.35 -4.19
C ARG A 164 -0.42 -11.66 -3.52
N ARG A 165 -0.86 -12.21 -2.38
CA ARG A 165 -1.89 -11.63 -1.51
C ARG A 165 -1.31 -11.32 -0.14
N THR A 166 -1.54 -10.12 0.37
CA THR A 166 -1.19 -9.70 1.74
C THR A 166 -2.40 -9.04 2.39
N GLU A 167 -2.57 -9.16 3.70
CA GLU A 167 -3.69 -8.58 4.44
C GLU A 167 -3.21 -7.57 5.49
N PHE A 168 -3.96 -6.49 5.64
CA PHE A 168 -3.73 -5.42 6.61
C PHE A 168 -5.04 -5.13 7.35
N GLU A 169 -4.97 -4.89 8.65
CA GLU A 169 -6.13 -4.49 9.45
C GLU A 169 -6.02 -3.02 9.85
N ARG A 170 -7.11 -2.27 9.69
CA ARG A 170 -7.17 -0.87 10.11
C ARG A 170 -8.53 -0.50 10.68
N LYS A 171 -8.52 0.12 11.86
CA LYS A 171 -9.71 0.72 12.45
C LYS A 171 -9.93 2.13 11.86
N ILE A 172 -11.09 2.33 11.27
CA ILE A 172 -11.59 3.62 10.79
C ILE A 172 -12.38 4.27 11.93
N PRO A 173 -12.06 5.52 12.33
CA PRO A 173 -12.73 6.18 13.45
C PRO A 173 -14.18 6.54 13.13
N SER A 174 -15.04 6.52 14.14
CA SER A 174 -16.35 7.18 14.11
C SER A 174 -16.15 8.68 14.15
N ARG A 175 -16.85 9.40 13.27
CA ARG A 175 -16.85 10.86 13.24
C ARG A 175 -18.09 11.41 13.90
#